data_AF-A0A520BHM4-F1
#
_entry.id   AF-A0A520BHM4-F1
#
_cell.length_a   1.000
_cell.length_b   1.000
_cell.length_c   1.000
_cell.angle_alpha   90.00
_cell.angle_beta   90.00
_cell.angle_gamma   90.00
#
_symmetry.space_group_name_H-M   'P 1'
#
loop_
_entity.id
_entity.type
_entity.pdbx_description
1 polymer ?
#
loop_
_entity_poly.entity_id
_entity_poly.type
_entity_poly.pdbx_seq_one_letter_code
_entity_poly.pdbx_strand_id
1 'polypeptide(L)'
;MVFKGLSISDPDKLKKDGKWSKKHFEVIKSWGANIVRIPVHPISVQQRGIEEYLTLLDEAVSWSEDLGLYLIIDWHSIRNLRTELLASDAYNTTKKETFSFWQTIAEHYKEVPTVAFYELFNEPTIYDGKYGTCTWGEWKLMM
;
A
#
# COMPACT_ATOMS: atom_id res chain seq x y z
N MET A 1 -0.46 -21.77 -7.30
CA MET A 1 -0.66 -20.55 -8.12
C MET A 1 0.61 -19.71 -8.06
N VAL A 2 1.00 -19.03 -9.14
CA VAL A 2 2.16 -18.11 -9.16
C VAL A 2 1.65 -16.71 -9.52
N PHE A 3 2.03 -15.71 -8.74
CA PHE A 3 1.61 -14.31 -8.94
C PHE A 3 2.48 -13.59 -9.96
N LYS A 4 1.84 -12.92 -10.92
CA LYS A 4 2.47 -12.11 -11.98
C LYS A 4 1.56 -10.92 -12.23
N GLY A 5 2.08 -9.73 -12.04
CA GLY A 5 1.27 -8.53 -12.06
C GLY A 5 2.10 -7.27 -12.16
N LEU A 6 1.49 -6.17 -11.77
CA LEU A 6 2.07 -4.83 -11.85
C LEU A 6 1.61 -3.97 -10.69
N SER A 7 2.38 -2.91 -10.42
CA SER A 7 1.96 -1.83 -9.53
C SER A 7 1.20 -0.78 -10.32
N ILE A 8 0.14 -0.26 -9.71
CA ILE A 8 -0.51 0.97 -10.18
C ILE A 8 0.09 2.19 -9.47
N SER A 9 -0.31 3.39 -9.86
CA SER A 9 -0.08 4.58 -9.02
C SER A 9 -1.04 4.58 -7.83
N ASP A 10 -0.77 5.43 -6.84
CA ASP A 10 -1.66 5.64 -5.70
C ASP A 10 -3.12 5.90 -6.16
N PRO A 11 -4.12 5.21 -5.58
CA PRO A 11 -5.54 5.47 -5.82
C PRO A 11 -5.92 6.96 -5.76
N ASP A 12 -5.36 7.73 -4.82
CA ASP A 12 -5.60 9.17 -4.72
C ASP A 12 -5.20 9.92 -5.99
N LYS A 13 -4.01 9.62 -6.52
CA LYS A 13 -3.51 10.21 -7.76
C LYS A 13 -4.41 9.81 -8.93
N LEU A 14 -4.74 8.52 -9.06
CA LEU A 14 -5.59 8.04 -10.14
C LEU A 14 -7.00 8.65 -10.09
N LYS A 15 -7.53 8.92 -8.89
CA LYS A 15 -8.82 9.60 -8.72
C LYS A 15 -8.73 11.05 -9.19
N LYS A 16 -7.69 11.78 -8.76
CA LYS A 16 -7.42 13.17 -9.18
C LYS A 16 -7.23 13.29 -10.71
N ASP A 17 -6.61 12.28 -11.33
CA ASP A 17 -6.39 12.22 -12.78
C ASP A 17 -7.64 11.78 -13.57
N GLY A 18 -8.76 11.46 -12.91
CA GLY A 18 -9.97 10.93 -13.56
C GLY A 18 -9.78 9.55 -14.18
N LYS A 19 -8.83 8.76 -13.67
CA LYS A 19 -8.47 7.41 -14.15
C LYS A 19 -8.87 6.29 -13.18
N TRP A 20 -9.40 6.61 -12.01
CA TRP A 20 -9.85 5.63 -11.01
C TRP A 20 -11.23 5.07 -11.34
N SER A 21 -11.24 3.94 -12.06
CA SER A 21 -12.45 3.21 -12.45
C SER A 21 -12.14 1.74 -12.74
N LYS A 22 -13.16 0.88 -12.75
CA LYS A 22 -13.05 -0.53 -13.15
C LYS A 22 -12.33 -0.73 -14.49
N LYS A 23 -12.49 0.21 -15.44
CA LYS A 23 -11.82 0.16 -16.74
C LYS A 23 -10.29 0.08 -16.62
N HIS A 24 -9.71 0.71 -15.60
CA HIS A 24 -8.29 0.65 -15.32
C HIS A 24 -7.84 -0.81 -15.03
N PHE A 25 -8.61 -1.52 -14.21
CA PHE A 25 -8.34 -2.90 -13.82
C PHE A 25 -8.63 -3.90 -14.93
N GLU A 26 -9.63 -3.64 -15.78
CA GLU A 26 -9.87 -4.45 -16.99
C GLU A 26 -8.66 -4.44 -17.94
N VAL A 27 -8.01 -3.28 -18.12
CA VAL A 27 -6.80 -3.18 -18.93
C VAL A 27 -5.67 -3.99 -18.31
N ILE A 28 -5.48 -3.89 -16.99
CA ILE A 28 -4.48 -4.68 -16.25
C ILE A 28 -4.72 -6.18 -16.44
N LYS A 29 -5.97 -6.63 -16.29
CA LYS A 29 -6.36 -8.02 -16.55
C LYS A 29 -6.07 -8.44 -17.99
N SER A 30 -6.33 -7.58 -18.97
CA SER A 30 -6.08 -7.86 -20.39
C SER A 30 -4.61 -8.07 -20.71
N TRP A 31 -3.69 -7.53 -19.89
CA TRP A 31 -2.24 -7.77 -20.01
C TRP A 31 -1.80 -9.11 -19.41
N GLY A 32 -2.72 -9.90 -18.88
CA GLY A 32 -2.46 -11.22 -18.31
C GLY A 32 -2.07 -11.21 -16.83
N ALA A 33 -2.25 -10.08 -16.13
CA ALA A 33 -2.01 -10.00 -14.70
C ALA A 33 -3.02 -10.84 -13.90
N ASN A 34 -2.57 -11.41 -12.79
CA ASN A 34 -3.42 -12.07 -11.79
C ASN A 34 -3.35 -11.40 -10.41
N ILE A 35 -2.52 -10.36 -10.26
CA ILE A 35 -2.39 -9.56 -9.05
C ILE A 35 -2.10 -8.10 -9.40
N VAL A 36 -2.54 -7.18 -8.55
CA VAL A 36 -2.21 -5.75 -8.63
C VAL A 36 -1.64 -5.28 -7.29
N ARG A 37 -0.53 -4.56 -7.33
CA ARG A 37 0.03 -3.91 -6.16
C ARG A 37 -0.47 -2.48 -6.07
N ILE A 38 -1.05 -2.13 -4.93
CA ILE A 38 -1.61 -0.80 -4.63
C ILE A 38 -0.65 -0.10 -3.66
N PRO A 39 0.19 0.83 -4.14
CA PRO A 39 1.03 1.63 -3.27
C PRO A 39 0.20 2.71 -2.58
N VAL A 40 0.06 2.61 -1.26
CA VAL A 40 -0.64 3.57 -0.41
C VAL A 40 0.38 4.54 0.19
N HIS A 41 0.42 5.78 -0.31
CA HIS A 41 1.31 6.81 0.23
C HIS A 41 0.72 7.39 1.52
N PRO A 42 1.53 7.53 2.59
CA PRO A 42 1.08 8.13 3.85
C PRO A 42 0.40 9.49 3.67
N ILE A 43 0.98 10.36 2.83
CA ILE A 43 0.42 11.69 2.58
C ILE A 43 -1.01 11.65 2.02
N SER A 44 -1.33 10.65 1.20
CA SER A 44 -2.65 10.54 0.58
C SER A 44 -3.69 10.08 1.60
N VAL A 45 -3.32 9.21 2.55
CA VAL A 45 -4.18 8.86 3.69
C VAL A 45 -4.36 10.04 4.63
N GLN A 46 -3.30 10.79 4.93
CA GLN A 46 -3.35 11.97 5.79
C GLN A 46 -4.24 13.08 5.21
N GLN A 47 -4.20 13.29 3.89
CA GLN A 47 -4.98 14.32 3.21
C GLN A 47 -6.46 13.95 3.05
N ARG A 48 -6.77 12.68 2.78
CA ARG A 48 -8.15 12.20 2.61
C ARG A 48 -8.83 11.84 3.93
N GLY A 49 -8.05 11.44 4.92
CA GLY A 49 -8.55 10.67 6.05
C GLY A 49 -8.73 9.19 5.69
N ILE A 50 -8.62 8.33 6.70
CA ILE A 50 -8.61 6.87 6.53
C ILE A 50 -9.93 6.34 5.93
N GLU A 51 -11.08 6.89 6.32
CA GLU A 51 -12.39 6.44 5.82
C GLU A 51 -12.59 6.72 4.32
N GLU A 52 -12.20 7.91 3.86
CA GLU A 52 -12.27 8.24 2.43
C GLU A 52 -11.26 7.43 1.62
N TYR A 53 -10.10 7.13 2.20
CA TYR A 53 -9.10 6.30 1.54
C TYR A 53 -9.56 4.83 1.46
N LEU A 54 -10.19 4.31 2.51
CA LEU A 54 -10.80 2.97 2.52
C LEU A 54 -11.85 2.83 1.42
N THR A 55 -12.64 3.87 1.17
CA THR A 55 -13.61 3.86 0.05
C THR A 55 -12.92 3.61 -1.30
N LEU A 56 -11.74 4.18 -1.54
CA LEU A 56 -10.96 3.89 -2.75
C LEU A 56 -10.46 2.44 -2.76
N LEU A 57 -9.98 1.94 -1.65
CA LEU A 57 -9.52 0.55 -1.55
C LEU A 57 -10.68 -0.45 -1.75
N ASP A 58 -11.86 -0.17 -1.21
CA ASP A 58 -13.08 -0.98 -1.38
C ASP A 58 -13.52 -1.03 -2.85
N GLU A 59 -13.44 0.10 -3.57
CA GLU A 59 -13.66 0.14 -5.02
C GLU A 59 -12.67 -0.79 -5.75
N ALA A 60 -11.37 -0.72 -5.42
CA ALA A 60 -10.35 -1.60 -6.02
C ALA A 60 -10.57 -3.08 -5.70
N VAL A 61 -10.94 -3.39 -4.45
CA VAL A 61 -11.25 -4.75 -3.99
C VAL A 61 -12.42 -5.31 -4.79
N SER A 62 -13.53 -4.57 -4.88
CA SER A 62 -14.71 -5.00 -5.64
C SER A 62 -14.39 -5.24 -7.12
N TRP A 63 -13.66 -4.32 -7.77
CA TRP A 63 -13.29 -4.50 -9.18
C TRP A 63 -12.34 -5.68 -9.39
N SER A 64 -11.43 -5.90 -8.44
CA SER A 64 -10.44 -6.99 -8.52
C SER A 64 -11.12 -8.34 -8.30
N GLU A 65 -12.05 -8.44 -7.36
CA GLU A 65 -12.87 -9.63 -7.14
C GLU A 65 -13.64 -10.02 -8.40
N ASP A 66 -14.36 -9.07 -9.00
CA ASP A 66 -15.11 -9.27 -10.26
C ASP A 66 -14.23 -9.77 -11.41
N LEU A 67 -12.96 -9.36 -11.44
CA LEU A 67 -12.00 -9.68 -12.50
C LEU A 67 -11.11 -10.89 -12.17
N GLY A 68 -11.27 -11.49 -10.99
CA GLY A 68 -10.39 -12.55 -10.49
C GLY A 68 -8.93 -12.10 -10.44
N LEU A 69 -8.69 -10.89 -9.91
CA LEU A 69 -7.39 -10.33 -9.59
C LEU A 69 -7.21 -10.35 -8.08
N TYR A 70 -6.01 -10.67 -7.61
CA TYR A 70 -5.63 -10.47 -6.22
C TYR A 70 -5.01 -9.09 -6.01
N LEU A 71 -4.90 -8.66 -4.76
CA LEU A 71 -4.30 -7.39 -4.38
C LEU A 71 -3.15 -7.57 -3.38
N ILE A 72 -2.13 -6.75 -3.57
CA ILE A 72 -1.15 -6.40 -2.53
C ILE A 72 -1.48 -4.99 -2.07
N ILE A 73 -1.79 -4.81 -0.79
CA ILE A 73 -1.81 -3.48 -0.18
C ILE A 73 -0.39 -3.24 0.33
N ASP A 74 0.20 -2.14 -0.11
CA ASP A 74 1.57 -1.76 0.21
C ASP A 74 1.58 -0.43 0.95
N TRP A 75 2.11 -0.41 2.18
CA TRP A 75 2.34 0.83 2.90
C TRP A 75 3.59 1.51 2.34
N HIS A 76 3.35 2.43 1.41
CA HIS A 76 4.34 2.92 0.47
C HIS A 76 5.19 4.05 1.06
N SER A 77 5.96 3.73 2.10
CA SER A 77 6.97 4.61 2.69
C SER A 77 8.39 4.10 2.43
N ILE A 78 9.38 5.00 2.54
CA ILE A 78 10.77 4.76 2.14
C ILE A 78 11.70 5.31 3.22
N ARG A 79 12.79 4.58 3.50
CA ARG A 79 13.84 4.82 4.50
C ARG A 79 13.54 4.22 5.87
N ASN A 80 13.75 4.97 6.95
CA ASN A 80 13.90 4.38 8.28
C ASN A 80 12.72 4.77 9.18
N LEU A 81 11.76 3.85 9.33
CA LEU A 81 10.64 4.01 10.24
C LEU A 81 11.06 4.03 11.72
N ARG A 82 12.13 3.32 12.10
CA ARG A 82 12.53 3.22 13.51
C ARG A 82 12.86 4.59 14.10
N THR A 83 13.59 5.39 13.32
CA THR A 83 13.98 6.77 13.66
C THR A 83 13.07 7.82 13.05
N GLU A 84 12.07 7.41 12.27
CA GLU A 84 11.13 8.30 11.56
C GLU A 84 11.88 9.36 10.71
N LEU A 85 12.92 8.92 10.00
CA LEU A 85 13.65 9.71 9.00
C LEU A 85 13.29 9.21 7.59
N LEU A 86 12.24 9.78 7.00
CA LEU A 86 11.63 9.32 5.75
C LEU A 86 12.09 10.12 4.53
N ALA A 87 11.76 9.61 3.33
CA ALA A 87 12.33 10.12 2.10
C ALA A 87 11.93 11.56 1.73
N SER A 88 10.68 11.92 1.97
CA SER A 88 10.06 13.22 1.75
C SER A 88 8.70 13.24 2.44
N ASP A 89 8.00 14.38 2.38
CA ASP A 89 6.64 14.52 2.92
C ASP A 89 5.66 13.48 2.36
N ALA A 90 5.84 13.05 1.11
CA ALA A 90 4.98 12.04 0.48
C ALA A 90 5.06 10.67 1.17
N TYR A 91 6.20 10.36 1.76
CA TYR A 91 6.50 9.10 2.45
C TYR A 91 6.46 9.24 3.98
N ASN A 92 6.23 10.44 4.49
CA ASN A 92 6.41 10.74 5.90
C ASN A 92 5.30 10.10 6.73
N THR A 93 5.70 9.26 7.69
CA THR A 93 4.82 8.56 8.60
C THR A 93 5.50 8.34 9.95
N THR A 94 4.75 7.87 10.93
CA THR A 94 5.25 7.45 12.25
C THR A 94 4.99 5.97 12.48
N LYS A 95 5.64 5.37 13.47
CA LYS A 95 5.30 4.00 13.90
C LYS A 95 3.83 3.89 14.30
N LYS A 96 3.32 4.90 15.03
CA LYS A 96 1.93 4.94 15.47
C LYS A 96 0.97 4.94 14.29
N GLU A 97 1.22 5.78 13.28
CA GLU A 97 0.39 5.85 12.09
C GLU A 97 0.48 4.56 11.26
N THR A 98 1.68 4.02 11.07
CA THR A 98 1.88 2.75 10.35
C THR A 98 1.11 1.60 11.02
N PHE A 99 1.19 1.48 12.35
CA PHE A 99 0.43 0.46 13.08
C PHE A 99 -1.08 0.70 13.05
N SER A 100 -1.50 1.96 13.17
CA SER A 100 -2.93 2.31 13.07
C SER A 100 -3.48 1.97 11.69
N PHE A 101 -2.73 2.26 10.62
CA PHE A 101 -3.10 1.90 9.26
C PHE A 101 -3.28 0.38 9.15
N TRP A 102 -2.29 -0.40 9.53
CA TRP A 102 -2.38 -1.86 9.42
C TRP A 102 -3.45 -2.48 10.30
N GLN A 103 -3.70 -1.95 11.50
CA GLN A 103 -4.81 -2.40 12.34
C GLN A 103 -6.15 -2.18 11.64
N THR A 104 -6.35 -1.01 11.03
CA THR A 104 -7.56 -0.71 10.27
C THR A 104 -7.71 -1.59 9.03
N ILE A 105 -6.67 -1.69 8.19
CA ILE A 105 -6.72 -2.49 6.95
C ILE A 105 -6.95 -3.97 7.27
N ALA A 106 -6.26 -4.53 8.27
CA ALA A 106 -6.41 -5.93 8.64
C ALA A 106 -7.80 -6.23 9.21
N GLU A 107 -8.36 -5.36 10.06
CA GLU A 107 -9.72 -5.56 10.60
C GLU A 107 -10.78 -5.46 9.49
N HIS A 108 -10.62 -4.52 8.56
CA HIS A 108 -11.58 -4.28 7.48
C HIS A 108 -11.57 -5.40 6.42
N TYR A 109 -10.40 -5.97 6.10
CA TYR A 109 -10.25 -6.98 5.04
C TYR A 109 -9.96 -8.42 5.54
N LYS A 110 -10.13 -8.72 6.84
CA LYS A 110 -9.80 -10.03 7.45
C LYS A 110 -10.41 -11.25 6.76
N GLU A 111 -11.62 -11.14 6.22
CA GLU A 111 -12.32 -12.24 5.52
C GLU A 111 -12.41 -12.00 3.99
N VAL A 112 -11.60 -11.10 3.43
CA VAL A 112 -11.65 -10.72 2.01
C VAL A 112 -10.47 -11.34 1.25
N PRO A 113 -10.64 -12.51 0.61
CA PRO A 113 -9.53 -13.25 -0.01
C PRO A 113 -8.89 -12.52 -1.21
N THR A 114 -9.59 -11.55 -1.79
CA THR A 114 -9.07 -10.66 -2.84
C THR A 114 -7.86 -9.87 -2.34
N VAL A 115 -7.84 -9.45 -1.06
CA VAL A 115 -6.71 -8.80 -0.39
C VAL A 115 -5.77 -9.88 0.14
N ALA A 116 -4.92 -10.40 -0.74
CA ALA A 116 -4.09 -11.57 -0.43
C ALA A 116 -2.80 -11.21 0.32
N PHE A 117 -2.29 -9.99 0.17
CA PHE A 117 -0.99 -9.61 0.71
C PHE A 117 -0.99 -8.23 1.36
N TYR A 118 -0.27 -8.17 2.48
CA TYR A 118 -0.05 -6.99 3.30
C TYR A 118 1.46 -6.73 3.32
N GLU A 119 1.93 -5.80 2.48
CA GLU A 119 3.34 -5.43 2.37
C GLU A 119 3.63 -4.31 3.37
N LEU A 120 4.09 -4.72 4.57
CA LEU A 120 4.11 -3.89 5.79
C LEU A 120 4.80 -2.53 5.65
N PHE A 121 5.82 -2.45 4.78
CA PHE A 121 6.57 -1.24 4.50
C PHE A 121 7.40 -1.42 3.21
N ASN A 122 7.23 -0.52 2.25
CA ASN A 122 7.80 -0.63 0.90
C ASN A 122 9.34 -0.76 0.87
N GLU A 123 10.10 0.25 1.35
CA GLU A 123 11.55 0.29 1.13
C GLU A 123 12.34 0.69 2.39
N PRO A 124 12.60 -0.25 3.32
CA PRO A 124 13.47 0.02 4.45
C PRO A 124 14.92 0.27 4.01
N THR A 125 15.49 1.39 4.42
CA THR A 125 16.92 1.66 4.20
C THR A 125 17.49 2.65 5.21
N ILE A 126 18.73 2.39 5.64
CA ILE A 126 19.53 3.31 6.45
C ILE A 126 20.57 4.07 5.62
N TYR A 127 20.79 3.66 4.36
CA TYR A 127 21.83 4.14 3.45
C TYR A 127 23.18 4.42 4.15
N ASP A 128 23.89 3.34 4.50
CA ASP A 128 25.16 3.39 5.23
C ASP A 128 25.13 4.26 6.51
N GLY A 129 23.98 4.30 7.18
CA GLY A 129 23.76 5.06 8.42
C GLY A 129 23.33 6.51 8.23
N LYS A 130 23.22 7.01 6.99
CA LYS A 130 22.76 8.37 6.68
C LYS A 130 21.36 8.67 7.21
N TYR A 131 20.51 7.66 7.32
CA TYR A 131 19.12 7.79 7.80
C TYR A 131 18.94 7.18 9.19
N GLY A 132 19.98 7.24 10.02
CA GLY A 132 19.99 6.65 11.36
C GLY A 132 20.38 5.17 11.34
N THR A 133 20.27 4.51 12.49
CA THR A 133 20.55 3.08 12.61
C THR A 133 19.25 2.27 12.63
N CYS A 134 19.30 1.03 12.15
CA CYS A 134 18.26 0.02 12.31
C CYS A 134 18.85 -1.30 11.83
N THR A 135 19.10 -2.24 12.74
CA THR A 135 19.51 -3.59 12.37
C THR A 135 18.32 -4.37 11.83
N TRP A 136 18.59 -5.44 11.08
CA TRP A 136 17.51 -6.34 10.62
C TRP A 136 16.74 -6.98 11.79
N GLY A 137 17.39 -7.21 12.94
CA GLY A 137 16.72 -7.70 14.15
C GLY A 137 15.74 -6.69 14.71
N GLU A 138 16.12 -5.42 14.80
CA GLU A 138 15.24 -4.34 15.25
C GLU A 138 14.09 -4.11 14.27
N TRP A 139 14.33 -4.17 12.97
CA TRP A 139 13.28 -4.04 11.95
C TRP A 139 12.21 -5.13 12.10
N LYS A 140 12.64 -6.39 12.24
CA LYS A 140 11.73 -7.54 12.44
C LYS A 140 10.97 -7.53 13.76
N LEU A 141 11.44 -6.82 14.78
CA LEU A 141 10.69 -6.69 16.04
C LEU A 141 9.62 -5.60 15.96
N MET A 142 9.73 -4.69 14.99
CA MET A 142 8.80 -3.58 14.79
C MET A 142 7.64 -3.95 13.87
N MET A 143 7.86 -4.87 12.92
CA MET A 143 6.92 -5.29 11.87
C MET A 143 6.51 -6.75 12.07
#